data_AF-A0A7K6TFU0-F1
#
_entry.id   AF-A0A7K6TFU0-F1
#
_cell.length_a   1.000
_cell.length_b   1.000
_cell.length_c   1.000
_cell.angle_alpha   90.00
_cell.angle_beta   90.00
_cell.angle_gamma   90.00
#
_symmetry.space_group_name_H-M   'P 1'
#
loop_
_entity.id
_entity.type
_entity.pdbx_description
1 polymer ?
#
loop_
_entity_poly.entity_id
_entity_poly.type
_entity_poly.pdbx_seq_one_letter_code
_entity_poly.pdbx_strand_id
1 'polypeptide(L)'
;MRRMRALRALCSCVCSQSRPASPEDAGREMETVPVAVTTFLAVGTSLLKRLQDQEGDRVETYRELENVLQRDNSCLTSGVVNRLIAEVSSDMRAAQGVVGDMEAAASDVLVALARCHFHFVMSELQSQLKAMGKVPEEIVLLTLGKMARSYG
;
A
#
# COMPACT_ATOMS: atom_id res chain seq x y z
N MET A 1 -33.45 -4.79 -18.12
CA MET A 1 -32.66 -3.88 -17.26
C MET A 1 -31.19 -4.03 -17.64
N ARG A 2 -30.58 -2.96 -18.17
CA ARG A 2 -29.29 -2.98 -18.89
C ARG A 2 -28.10 -2.83 -17.93
N ARG A 3 -27.06 -3.63 -18.19
CA ARG A 3 -25.75 -3.64 -17.52
C ARG A 3 -25.04 -2.29 -17.70
N MET A 4 -24.62 -1.65 -16.60
CA MET A 4 -23.69 -0.53 -16.66
C MET A 4 -22.24 -1.04 -16.57
N ARG A 5 -21.52 -0.93 -17.68
CA ARG A 5 -20.06 -0.79 -17.71
C ARG A 5 -19.78 0.72 -17.69
N ALA A 6 -18.93 1.18 -16.78
CA ALA A 6 -18.41 2.55 -16.81
C ALA A 6 -16.88 2.53 -16.65
N LEU A 7 -16.26 3.49 -17.33
CA LEU A 7 -14.92 3.49 -17.90
C LEU A 7 -13.75 3.41 -16.89
N ARG A 8 -12.69 2.71 -17.32
CA ARG A 8 -11.30 2.96 -16.91
C ARG A 8 -10.92 4.38 -17.32
N ALA A 9 -10.60 5.23 -16.34
CA ALA A 9 -9.79 6.42 -16.57
C ALA A 9 -8.34 6.08 -16.19
N LEU A 10 -7.45 6.12 -17.19
CA LEU A 10 -6.01 6.04 -17.00
C LEU A 10 -5.54 7.35 -16.35
N CYS A 11 -5.02 7.27 -15.13
CA CYS A 11 -4.38 8.41 -14.47
C CYS A 11 -2.87 8.31 -14.75
N SER A 12 -2.41 9.06 -15.74
CA SER A 12 -0.99 9.27 -16.02
C SER A 12 -0.47 10.39 -15.12
N CYS A 13 0.19 10.03 -14.02
CA CYS A 13 0.93 10.97 -13.20
C CYS A 13 2.24 11.33 -13.93
N VAL A 14 2.24 12.45 -14.64
CA VAL A 14 3.42 13.07 -15.24
C VAL A 14 4.20 13.76 -14.12
N CYS A 15 5.32 13.17 -13.70
CA CYS A 15 6.33 13.91 -12.95
C CYS A 15 7.07 14.85 -13.91
N SER A 16 7.09 16.12 -13.57
CA SER A 16 7.76 17.18 -14.32
C SER A 16 9.27 16.96 -14.32
N GLN A 17 9.86 16.67 -15.49
CA GLN A 17 11.30 16.78 -15.72
C GLN A 17 11.58 17.84 -16.77
N SER A 18 12.45 18.78 -16.41
CA SER A 18 12.93 19.87 -17.23
C SER A 18 13.66 19.34 -18.47
N ARG A 19 13.35 19.92 -19.64
CA ARG A 19 14.03 19.69 -20.93
C ARG A 19 15.55 19.87 -20.81
N PRO A 20 16.31 19.04 -21.55
CA PRO A 20 17.36 19.56 -22.42
C PRO A 20 17.11 19.17 -23.89
N ALA A 21 17.72 19.95 -24.79
CA ALA A 21 17.60 19.83 -26.24
C ALA A 21 18.41 18.64 -26.80
N SER A 22 17.88 18.08 -27.90
CA SER A 22 18.37 16.98 -28.77
C SER A 22 19.67 17.33 -29.55
N PRO A 23 20.33 16.44 -30.36
CA PRO A 23 19.93 15.08 -30.80
C PRO A 23 21.06 14.01 -30.99
N GLU A 24 20.64 12.79 -31.35
CA GLU A 24 21.36 11.67 -32.01
C GLU A 24 22.38 10.82 -31.21
N ASP A 25 22.02 9.56 -30.89
CA ASP A 25 22.57 8.34 -31.54
C ASP A 25 21.95 7.08 -30.91
N ALA A 26 21.80 6.04 -31.72
CA ALA A 26 21.07 4.82 -31.43
C ALA A 26 21.77 3.93 -30.39
N GLY A 27 21.11 3.72 -29.26
CA GLY A 27 21.42 2.63 -28.34
C GLY A 27 20.14 2.23 -27.63
N ARG A 28 19.54 1.11 -28.04
CA ARG A 28 18.45 0.47 -27.29
C ARG A 28 19.04 -0.13 -26.03
N GLU A 29 19.39 0.72 -25.06
CA GLU A 29 19.76 0.30 -23.73
C GLU A 29 18.51 -0.28 -23.09
N MET A 30 18.51 -1.61 -22.97
CA MET A 30 17.56 -2.33 -22.13
C MET A 30 17.84 -1.86 -20.72
N GLU A 31 17.12 -0.83 -20.26
CA GLU A 31 17.21 -0.27 -18.92
C GLU A 31 17.00 -1.41 -17.91
N THR A 32 18.10 -1.98 -17.43
CA THR A 32 18.07 -3.10 -16.51
C THR A 32 17.62 -2.55 -15.17
N VAL A 33 16.39 -2.91 -14.77
CA VAL A 33 15.87 -2.58 -13.45
C VAL A 33 16.88 -3.05 -12.39
N PRO A 34 17.25 -2.21 -11.41
CA PRO A 34 18.21 -2.60 -10.38
C PRO A 34 17.77 -3.86 -9.64
N VAL A 35 18.68 -4.81 -9.43
CA VAL A 35 18.42 -6.09 -8.74
C VAL A 35 17.80 -5.91 -7.34
N ALA A 36 18.13 -4.82 -6.65
CA ALA A 36 17.52 -4.48 -5.37
C ALA A 36 16.00 -4.21 -5.50
N VAL A 37 15.57 -3.50 -6.55
CA VAL A 37 14.14 -3.20 -6.79
C VAL A 37 13.37 -4.47 -7.14
N THR A 38 13.96 -5.35 -7.95
CA THR A 38 13.31 -6.64 -8.28
C THR A 38 13.18 -7.54 -7.07
N THR A 39 14.19 -7.56 -6.20
CA THR A 39 14.17 -8.32 -4.94
C THR A 39 13.10 -7.77 -3.99
N PHE A 40 13.03 -6.45 -3.80
CA PHE A 40 12.02 -5.79 -2.98
C PHE A 40 10.59 -6.13 -3.43
N LEU A 41 10.33 -6.01 -4.74
CA LEU A 41 9.02 -6.34 -5.31
C LEU A 41 8.66 -7.83 -5.14
N ALA A 42 9.63 -8.73 -5.32
CA ALA A 42 9.43 -10.15 -5.15
C ALA A 42 9.10 -10.50 -3.69
N VAL A 43 9.86 -9.96 -2.73
CA VAL A 43 9.62 -10.17 -1.29
C VAL A 43 8.26 -9.64 -0.89
N GLY A 44 7.94 -8.38 -1.22
CA GLY A 44 6.64 -7.78 -0.89
C GLY A 44 5.46 -8.54 -1.51
N THR A 45 5.61 -9.06 -2.73
CA THR A 45 4.58 -9.89 -3.38
C THR A 45 4.44 -11.26 -2.71
N SER A 46 5.55 -11.88 -2.29
CA SER A 46 5.52 -13.15 -1.57
C SER A 46 4.85 -13.03 -0.20
N LEU A 47 5.10 -11.95 0.53
CA LEU A 47 4.46 -11.70 1.83
C LEU A 47 2.97 -11.43 1.69
N LEU A 48 2.55 -10.65 0.68
CA LEU A 48 1.13 -10.51 0.35
C LEU A 48 0.51 -11.88 0.08
N LYS A 49 1.18 -12.74 -0.69
CA LYS A 49 0.65 -14.07 -1.00
C LYS A 49 0.47 -14.92 0.26
N ARG A 50 1.44 -14.91 1.18
CA ARG A 50 1.32 -15.60 2.48
C ARG A 50 0.09 -15.14 3.27
N LEU A 51 -0.18 -13.83 3.31
CA LEU A 51 -1.39 -13.30 3.96
C LEU A 51 -2.66 -13.84 3.30
N GLN A 52 -2.72 -13.86 1.98
CA GLN A 52 -3.90 -14.30 1.22
C GLN A 52 -4.14 -15.81 1.31
N ASP A 53 -3.06 -16.59 1.35
CA ASP A 53 -3.11 -18.06 1.49
C ASP A 53 -3.28 -18.48 2.97
N GLN A 54 -3.36 -17.52 3.90
CA GLN A 54 -3.43 -17.73 5.36
C GLN A 54 -2.27 -18.59 5.90
N GLU A 55 -1.08 -18.37 5.35
CA GLU A 55 0.11 -19.16 5.67
C GLU A 55 0.94 -18.51 6.80
N GLY A 56 1.14 -19.27 7.88
CA GLY A 56 1.97 -18.86 9.02
C GLY A 56 1.28 -17.85 9.94
N ASP A 57 2.08 -17.19 10.78
CA ASP A 57 1.58 -16.17 11.69
C ASP A 57 1.36 -14.83 10.96
N ARG A 58 0.13 -14.29 11.04
CA ARG A 58 -0.24 -13.04 10.36
C ARG A 58 0.47 -11.84 10.96
N VAL A 59 0.67 -11.80 12.28
CA VAL A 59 1.32 -10.68 12.98
C VAL A 59 2.78 -10.61 12.56
N GLU A 60 3.49 -11.74 12.52
CA GLU A 60 4.86 -11.81 12.03
C GLU A 60 4.96 -11.41 10.56
N THR A 61 4.01 -11.87 9.73
CA THR A 61 3.99 -11.51 8.31
C THR A 61 3.79 -10.01 8.11
N TYR A 62 2.92 -9.36 8.90
CA TYR A 62 2.76 -7.90 8.86
C TYR A 62 4.00 -7.16 9.35
N ARG A 63 4.64 -7.61 10.44
CA ARG A 63 5.91 -7.03 10.91
C ARG A 63 7.03 -7.16 9.88
N GLU A 64 7.11 -8.29 9.19
CA GLU A 64 8.09 -8.50 8.13
C GLU A 64 7.83 -7.54 6.95
N LEU A 65 6.56 -7.39 6.57
CA LEU A 65 6.16 -6.48 5.51
C LEU A 65 6.45 -5.01 5.86
N GLU A 66 6.13 -4.57 7.07
CA GLU A 66 6.46 -3.24 7.58
C GLU A 66 7.97 -2.99 7.49
N ASN A 67 8.78 -3.95 7.97
CA ASN A 67 10.24 -3.86 7.92
C ASN A 67 10.76 -3.71 6.49
N VAL A 68 10.23 -4.49 5.54
CA VAL A 68 10.60 -4.39 4.12
C VAL A 68 10.25 -3.01 3.59
N LEU A 69 9.01 -2.56 3.80
CA LEU A 69 8.52 -1.27 3.35
C LEU A 69 9.29 -0.09 3.93
N GLN A 70 9.86 -0.24 5.13
CA GLN A 70 10.66 0.80 5.77
C GLN A 70 12.12 0.84 5.30
N ARG A 71 12.74 -0.29 4.97
CA ARG A 71 14.18 -0.38 4.67
C ARG A 71 14.60 0.30 3.36
N ASP A 72 13.80 0.15 2.31
CA ASP A 72 14.17 0.61 0.97
C ASP A 72 13.28 1.76 0.50
N ASN A 73 13.85 2.76 -0.18
CA ASN A 73 13.07 3.81 -0.87
C ASN A 73 12.34 3.29 -2.13
N SER A 74 12.40 1.97 -2.37
CA SER A 74 11.62 1.28 -3.38
C SER A 74 10.15 1.26 -2.99
N CYS A 75 9.27 1.31 -4.00
CA CYS A 75 7.83 1.31 -3.81
C CYS A 75 7.20 0.10 -4.49
N LEU A 76 6.17 -0.47 -3.88
CA LEU A 76 5.45 -1.59 -4.46
C LEU A 76 4.62 -1.13 -5.66
N THR A 77 4.30 -2.04 -6.58
CA THR A 77 3.40 -1.71 -7.68
C THR A 77 2.00 -1.43 -7.14
N SER A 78 1.26 -0.51 -7.77
CA SER A 78 -0.11 -0.15 -7.34
C SER A 78 -1.05 -1.36 -7.24
N GLY A 79 -0.86 -2.37 -8.09
CA GLY A 79 -1.61 -3.63 -8.03
C GLY A 79 -1.35 -4.43 -6.74
N VAL A 80 -0.09 -4.49 -6.27
CA VAL A 80 0.27 -5.14 -5.00
C VAL A 80 -0.23 -4.29 -3.83
N VAL A 81 -0.03 -2.98 -3.88
CA VAL A 81 -0.47 -2.02 -2.84
C VAL A 81 -1.97 -2.10 -2.61
N ASN A 82 -2.79 -2.06 -3.65
CA ASN A 82 -4.25 -2.13 -3.50
C ASN A 82 -4.71 -3.43 -2.86
N ARG A 83 -4.06 -4.55 -3.17
CA ARG A 83 -4.37 -5.85 -2.55
C ARG A 83 -3.94 -5.91 -1.08
N LEU A 84 -2.76 -5.37 -0.75
CA LEU A 84 -2.30 -5.26 0.63
C LEU A 84 -3.22 -4.38 1.46
N ILE A 85 -3.63 -3.22 0.94
CA ILE A 85 -4.58 -2.33 1.61
C ILE A 85 -5.90 -3.08 1.85
N ALA A 86 -6.44 -3.78 0.85
CA ALA A 86 -7.67 -4.55 1.03
C ALA A 86 -7.56 -5.64 2.10
N GLU A 87 -6.43 -6.35 2.15
CA GLU A 87 -6.16 -7.41 3.12
C GLU A 87 -6.06 -6.85 4.55
N VAL A 88 -5.20 -5.84 4.74
CA VAL A 88 -5.01 -5.14 6.02
C VAL A 88 -6.33 -4.55 6.53
N SER A 89 -7.05 -3.86 5.66
CA SER A 89 -8.35 -3.29 5.99
C SER A 89 -9.38 -4.36 6.35
N SER A 90 -9.30 -5.56 5.76
CA SER A 90 -10.18 -6.66 6.12
C SER A 90 -9.89 -7.17 7.52
N ASP A 91 -8.62 -7.35 7.85
CA ASP A 91 -8.20 -7.83 9.17
C ASP A 91 -8.51 -6.85 10.28
N MET A 92 -8.32 -5.55 10.03
CA MET A 92 -8.68 -4.49 10.98
C MET A 92 -10.17 -4.49 11.31
N ARG A 93 -11.04 -4.82 10.33
CA ARG A 93 -12.49 -4.92 10.53
C ARG A 93 -12.94 -6.24 11.16
N ALA A 94 -12.14 -7.30 11.04
CA ALA A 94 -12.49 -8.63 11.51
C ALA A 94 -12.38 -8.75 13.05
N ALA A 95 -11.58 -7.89 13.66
CA ALA A 95 -11.42 -7.84 15.10
C ALA A 95 -12.63 -7.20 15.79
N GLN A 96 -13.04 -7.77 16.93
CA GLN A 96 -14.13 -7.26 17.76
C GLN A 96 -13.59 -6.92 19.15
N GLY A 97 -13.31 -5.65 19.43
CA GLY A 97 -12.96 -5.18 20.77
C GLY A 97 -11.69 -4.34 20.85
N VAL A 98 -10.87 -4.61 21.88
CA VAL A 98 -9.60 -3.92 22.15
C VAL A 98 -8.61 -4.24 21.04
N VAL A 99 -7.88 -3.21 20.59
CA VAL A 99 -6.82 -3.33 19.58
C VAL A 99 -5.81 -4.41 19.99
N GLY A 100 -5.83 -5.52 19.26
CA GLY A 100 -4.90 -6.62 19.41
C GLY A 100 -3.62 -6.42 18.60
N ASP A 101 -2.64 -7.30 18.83
CA ASP A 101 -1.33 -7.24 18.16
C ASP A 101 -1.43 -7.29 16.62
N MET A 102 -2.40 -8.04 16.10
CA MET A 102 -2.64 -8.14 14.65
C MET A 102 -3.09 -6.81 14.06
N GLU A 103 -4.05 -6.13 14.70
CA GLU A 103 -4.55 -4.83 14.24
C GLU A 103 -3.46 -3.76 14.34
N ALA A 104 -2.66 -3.79 15.40
CA ALA A 104 -1.52 -2.90 15.56
C ALA A 104 -0.48 -3.10 14.45
N ALA A 105 -0.08 -4.34 14.17
CA ALA A 105 0.88 -4.66 13.12
C ALA A 105 0.34 -4.32 11.72
N ALA A 106 -0.94 -4.57 11.46
CA ALA A 106 -1.58 -4.23 10.21
C ALA A 106 -1.67 -2.70 10.02
N SER A 107 -2.00 -1.96 11.09
CA SER A 107 -1.95 -0.50 11.14
C SER A 107 -0.55 0.04 10.80
N ASP A 108 0.52 -0.55 11.34
CA ASP A 108 1.89 -0.13 11.07
C ASP A 108 2.29 -0.35 9.60
N VAL A 109 1.79 -1.41 8.95
CA VAL A 109 1.94 -1.61 7.51
C VAL A 109 1.26 -0.50 6.71
N LEU A 110 0.06 -0.03 7.08
CA LEU A 110 -0.57 1.11 6.40
C LEU A 110 0.27 2.39 6.55
N VAL A 111 0.81 2.64 7.74
CA VAL A 111 1.69 3.77 7.99
C VAL A 111 2.95 3.67 7.13
N ALA A 112 3.56 2.50 7.02
CA ALA A 112 4.74 2.27 6.18
C ALA A 112 4.42 2.43 4.68
N LEU A 113 3.30 1.87 4.20
CA LEU A 113 2.84 2.03 2.82
C LEU A 113 2.61 3.50 2.44
N ALA A 114 2.12 4.31 3.39
CA ALA A 114 1.83 5.71 3.13
C ALA A 114 3.07 6.52 2.75
N ARG A 115 4.29 6.07 3.09
CA ARG A 115 5.54 6.73 2.68
C ARG A 115 5.67 6.85 1.16
N CYS A 116 5.32 5.79 0.43
CA CYS A 116 5.36 5.73 -1.03
C CYS A 116 3.99 5.96 -1.68
N HIS A 117 2.91 5.59 -0.98
CA HIS A 117 1.57 5.45 -1.55
C HIS A 117 0.50 6.15 -0.71
N PHE A 118 0.83 7.33 -0.16
CA PHE A 118 -0.02 8.12 0.72
C PHE A 118 -1.47 8.24 0.22
N HIS A 119 -1.67 8.58 -1.05
CA HIS A 119 -3.00 8.76 -1.62
C HIS A 119 -3.86 7.47 -1.58
N PHE A 120 -3.26 6.31 -1.84
CA PHE A 120 -3.97 5.03 -1.78
C PHE A 120 -4.40 4.72 -0.34
N VAL A 121 -3.48 4.86 0.62
CA VAL A 121 -3.76 4.62 2.05
C VAL A 121 -4.82 5.59 2.58
N MET A 122 -4.67 6.89 2.29
CA MET A 122 -5.62 7.89 2.75
C MET A 122 -7.01 7.74 2.13
N SER A 123 -7.09 7.37 0.85
CA SER A 123 -8.38 7.12 0.20
C SER A 123 -9.13 5.96 0.88
N GLU A 124 -8.42 4.89 1.27
CA GLU A 124 -9.01 3.76 1.99
C GLU A 124 -9.47 4.18 3.40
N LEU A 125 -8.60 4.81 4.19
CA LEU A 125 -8.95 5.24 5.55
C LEU A 125 -10.14 6.20 5.54
N GLN A 126 -10.19 7.14 4.58
CA GLN A 126 -11.34 8.03 4.40
C GLN A 126 -12.61 7.26 4.01
N SER A 127 -12.51 6.23 3.18
CA SER A 127 -13.66 5.38 2.82
C SER A 127 -14.24 4.70 4.05
N GLN A 128 -13.37 4.20 4.94
CA GLN A 128 -13.77 3.56 6.20
C GLN A 128 -14.44 4.55 7.16
N LEU A 129 -13.91 5.78 7.28
CA LEU A 129 -14.57 6.85 8.05
C LEU A 129 -15.94 7.24 7.49
N LYS A 130 -16.11 7.18 6.17
CA LYS A 130 -17.35 7.53 5.47
C LYS A 130 -18.40 6.43 5.49
N ALA A 131 -18.13 5.28 6.12
CA ALA A 131 -19.11 4.21 6.29
C ALA A 131 -20.28 4.69 7.17
N MET A 132 -21.29 5.29 6.53
CA MET A 132 -22.42 5.97 7.17
C MET A 132 -23.10 5.10 8.23
N GLY A 133 -23.34 5.67 9.41
CA GLY A 133 -24.11 5.04 10.49
C GLY A 133 -23.32 4.13 11.43
N LYS A 134 -21.99 4.07 11.31
CA LYS A 134 -21.12 3.38 12.26
C LYS A 134 -20.14 4.36 12.90
N VAL A 135 -19.87 4.18 14.20
CA VAL A 135 -18.73 4.84 14.85
C VAL A 135 -17.46 4.32 14.16
N PRO A 136 -16.51 5.21 13.78
CA PRO A 136 -15.23 4.78 13.24
C PRO A 136 -14.53 3.77 14.16
N GLU A 137 -13.95 2.74 13.57
CA GLU A 137 -13.14 1.77 14.31
C GLU A 137 -11.96 2.48 14.97
N GLU A 138 -11.69 2.16 16.25
CA GLU A 138 -10.62 2.79 17.04
C GLU A 138 -9.28 2.70 16.31
N ILE A 139 -8.98 1.55 15.70
CA ILE A 139 -7.75 1.33 14.97
C ILE A 139 -7.59 2.25 13.74
N VAL A 140 -8.68 2.65 13.09
CA VAL A 140 -8.63 3.62 11.96
C VAL A 140 -8.20 4.99 12.47
N LEU A 141 -8.76 5.43 13.60
CA LEU A 141 -8.39 6.70 14.23
C LEU A 141 -6.94 6.66 14.74
N LEU A 142 -6.51 5.56 15.35
CA LEU A 142 -5.13 5.36 15.78
C LEU A 142 -4.16 5.39 14.61
N THR A 143 -4.51 4.74 13.49
CA THR A 143 -3.70 4.74 12.26
C THR A 143 -3.55 6.15 11.71
N LEU A 144 -4.65 6.91 11.61
CA LEU A 144 -4.60 8.32 11.20
C LEU A 144 -3.73 9.16 12.14
N GLY A 145 -3.82 8.92 13.45
CA GLY A 145 -2.96 9.57 14.44
C GLY A 145 -1.47 9.22 14.26
N LYS A 146 -1.14 7.96 13.98
CA LYS A 146 0.23 7.53 13.64
C LYS A 146 0.71 8.24 12.37
N MET A 147 -0.09 8.23 11.31
CA MET A 147 0.24 8.90 10.05
C MET A 147 0.46 10.41 10.23
N ALA A 148 -0.39 11.09 10.99
CA ALA A 148 -0.24 12.52 11.27
C ALA A 148 1.06 12.82 12.04
N ARG A 149 1.50 11.93 12.94
CA ARG A 149 2.80 12.09 13.61
C ARG A 149 3.99 11.80 12.70
N SER A 150 3.86 10.85 11.77
CA SER A 150 4.96 10.46 10.88
C SER A 150 5.13 11.38 9.68
N TYR A 151 4.06 12.04 9.22
CA TYR A 151 4.04 12.79 7.95
C TYR A 151 3.38 14.18 8.03
N GLY A 152 2.91 14.60 9.21
CA GLY A 152 2.27 15.90 9.43
C GLY A 152 3.22 17.03 9.82
#